data_AF-V5Z2P4-F1
#
_entry.id   AF-V5Z2P4-F1
#
_cell.length_a   1.000
_cell.length_b   1.000
_cell.length_c   1.000
_cell.angle_alpha   90.00
_cell.angle_beta   90.00
_cell.angle_gamma   90.00
#
_symmetry.space_group_name_H-M   'P 1'
#
loop_
_entity.id
_entity.type
_entity.pdbx_description
1 polymer ?
#
loop_
_entity_poly.entity_id
_entity_poly.type
_entity_poly.pdbx_seq_one_letter_code
_entity_poly.pdbx_strand_id
1 'polypeptide(L)'
;MRNAPAITAPSPAERLENVRHDAAMTARYAAELRALFDCHLDARLREANPKAGARFWTLIHELYSAAERTLMRLNRPERPQ
;
A
#
# COMPACT_ATOMS: atom_id res chain seq x y z
N MET A 1 4.16 43.25 3.27
CA MET A 1 4.33 41.98 2.52
C MET A 1 4.31 40.85 3.54
N ARG A 2 3.35 39.93 3.48
CA ARG A 2 3.40 38.72 4.33
C ARG A 2 4.39 37.77 3.67
N ASN A 3 5.48 37.45 4.37
CA ASN A 3 6.40 36.42 3.92
C ASN A 3 5.62 35.10 3.82
N ALA A 4 5.55 34.52 2.62
CA ALA A 4 5.07 33.15 2.48
C ALA A 4 5.97 32.25 3.35
N PRO A 5 5.41 31.30 4.12
CA PRO A 5 6.23 30.40 4.90
C PRO A 5 7.17 29.65 3.95
N ALA A 6 8.47 29.68 4.25
CA ALA A 6 9.45 28.90 3.49
C ALA A 6 9.05 27.42 3.58
N ILE A 7 8.76 26.80 2.43
CA ILE A 7 8.55 25.35 2.35
C ILE A 7 9.90 24.72 2.68
N THR A 8 10.04 24.31 3.93
CA THR A 8 11.22 23.61 4.43
C THR A 8 11.07 22.13 4.09
N ALA A 9 12.18 21.49 3.70
CA ALA A 9 12.17 20.06 3.42
C ALA A 9 11.73 19.28 4.68
N PRO A 10 10.93 18.21 4.53
CA PRO A 10 10.44 17.45 5.67
C PRO A 10 11.61 16.84 6.44
N SER A 11 11.54 16.94 7.76
CA SER A 11 12.46 16.31 8.70
C SER A 11 12.51 14.80 8.54
N PRO A 12 13.54 14.11 9.04
CA PRO A 12 13.59 12.65 9.01
C PRO A 12 12.35 11.98 9.64
N ALA A 13 11.79 12.57 10.71
CA ALA A 13 10.59 12.06 11.36
C ALA A 13 9.35 12.21 10.48
N GLU A 14 9.16 13.37 9.84
CA GLU A 14 8.05 13.59 8.90
C GLU A 14 8.16 12.69 7.67
N ARG A 15 9.38 12.45 7.15
CA ARG A 15 9.58 11.49 6.06
C ARG A 15 9.19 10.07 6.48
N LEU A 16 9.54 9.67 7.70
CA LEU A 16 9.18 8.35 8.21
C LEU A 16 7.66 8.21 8.37
N GLU A 17 6.99 9.26 8.84
CA GLU A 17 5.53 9.30 8.96
C GLU A 17 4.84 9.22 7.59
N ASN A 18 5.36 9.93 6.58
CA ASN A 18 4.87 9.81 5.21
C ASN A 18 4.98 8.37 4.70
N VAL A 19 6.09 7.68 4.97
CA VAL A 19 6.24 6.27 4.57
C VAL A 19 5.25 5.35 5.31
N ARG A 20 4.98 5.60 6.61
CA ARG A 20 3.91 4.88 7.34
C ARG A 20 2.55 5.12 6.71
N HIS A 21 2.24 6.37 6.38
CA HIS A 21 0.99 6.75 5.72
C HIS A 21 0.84 6.06 4.36
N ASP A 22 1.86 6.12 3.50
CA ASP A 22 1.85 5.50 2.18
C ASP A 22 1.66 3.98 2.27
N ALA A 23 2.31 3.33 3.24
CA ALA A 23 2.11 1.89 3.48
C ALA A 23 0.67 1.59 3.94
N ALA A 24 0.12 2.37 4.86
CA ALA A 24 -1.27 2.20 5.32
C ALA A 24 -2.28 2.40 4.17
N MET A 25 -2.06 3.42 3.33
CA MET A 25 -2.90 3.68 2.17
C MET A 25 -2.77 2.58 1.12
N THR A 26 -1.56 2.04 0.90
CA THR A 26 -1.35 0.90 -0.01
C THR A 26 -2.13 -0.34 0.45
N ALA A 27 -2.09 -0.66 1.75
CA ALA A 27 -2.88 -1.77 2.30
C ALA A 27 -4.38 -1.56 2.10
N ARG A 28 -4.87 -0.34 2.37
CA ARG A 28 -6.27 0.02 2.15
C ARG A 28 -6.68 -0.13 0.69
N TYR A 29 -5.92 0.45 -0.25
CA TYR A 29 -6.25 0.38 -1.67
C TYR A 29 -6.15 -1.04 -2.23
N ALA A 30 -5.22 -1.87 -1.75
CA ALA A 30 -5.17 -3.27 -2.13
C ALA A 30 -6.42 -4.04 -1.66
N ALA A 31 -6.96 -3.72 -0.48
CA ALA A 31 -8.23 -4.29 -0.01
C ALA A 31 -9.43 -3.83 -0.88
N GLU A 32 -9.49 -2.55 -1.26
CA GLU A 32 -10.52 -2.02 -2.16
C GLU A 32 -10.43 -2.66 -3.56
N LEU A 33 -9.22 -2.82 -4.11
CA LEU A 33 -8.97 -3.52 -5.38
C LEU A 33 -9.42 -4.98 -5.30
N ARG A 34 -9.17 -5.67 -4.19
CA ARG A 34 -9.64 -7.03 -3.99
C ARG A 34 -11.16 -7.11 -4.05
N ALA A 35 -11.86 -6.22 -3.34
CA ALA A 35 -13.31 -6.19 -3.35
C ALA A 35 -13.87 -5.95 -4.76
N LEU A 36 -13.29 -5.01 -5.52
CA LEU A 36 -13.67 -4.76 -6.92
C LEU A 36 -13.38 -5.96 -7.83
N PHE A 37 -12.23 -6.61 -7.63
CA PHE A 37 -11.86 -7.80 -8.39
C PHE A 37 -12.85 -8.94 -8.15
N ASP A 38 -13.11 -9.27 -6.89
CA ASP A 38 -14.01 -10.35 -6.48
C ASP A 38 -15.44 -10.08 -6.96
N CYS A 39 -15.91 -8.82 -6.90
CA CYS A 39 -17.28 -8.46 -7.30
C CYS A 39 -17.51 -8.37 -8.82
N HIS A 40 -16.49 -7.95 -9.59
CA HIS A 40 -16.74 -7.49 -10.97
C HIS A 40 -15.81 -8.10 -12.03
N LEU A 41 -14.65 -8.64 -11.64
CA LEU A 41 -13.61 -8.99 -12.61
C LEU A 41 -13.19 -10.45 -12.59
N ASP A 42 -13.23 -11.15 -11.45
CA ASP A 42 -12.65 -12.50 -11.33
C ASP A 42 -13.21 -13.49 -12.37
N ALA A 43 -14.54 -13.63 -12.42
CA ALA A 43 -15.19 -14.55 -13.36
C ALA A 43 -14.86 -14.20 -14.82
N ARG A 44 -14.97 -12.92 -15.19
CA ARG A 44 -14.73 -12.44 -16.57
C ARG A 44 -13.28 -12.61 -17.00
N LEU A 45 -12.33 -12.33 -16.11
CA LEU A 45 -10.90 -12.50 -16.39
C LEU A 45 -10.54 -13.97 -16.50
N ARG A 46 -11.08 -14.84 -15.64
CA ARG A 46 -10.81 -16.28 -15.71
C ARG A 46 -11.42 -16.94 -16.94
N GLU A 47 -12.61 -16.50 -17.35
CA GLU A 47 -13.25 -16.96 -18.59
C GLU A 47 -12.38 -16.60 -19.82
N ALA A 48 -11.91 -15.35 -19.89
CA ALA A 48 -11.04 -14.92 -20.99
C ALA A 48 -9.65 -15.59 -20.94
N ASN A 49 -9.05 -15.69 -19.75
CA ASN A 49 -7.77 -16.34 -19.53
C ASN A 49 -7.59 -16.73 -18.04
N PRO A 50 -7.67 -18.04 -17.70
CA PRO A 50 -7.55 -18.51 -16.32
C PRO A 50 -6.25 -18.08 -15.63
N LYS A 51 -5.14 -18.02 -16.37
CA LYS A 51 -3.84 -17.59 -15.83
C LYS A 51 -3.81 -16.09 -15.53
N ALA A 52 -4.49 -15.28 -16.34
CA ALA A 52 -4.58 -13.84 -16.11
C ALA A 52 -5.38 -13.53 -14.84
N GLY A 53 -6.54 -14.16 -14.64
CA GLY A 53 -7.33 -14.01 -13.42
C GLY A 53 -6.55 -14.39 -12.16
N ALA A 54 -5.91 -15.57 -12.17
CA ALA A 54 -5.07 -16.02 -11.05
C ALA A 54 -3.89 -15.08 -10.78
N ARG A 55 -3.23 -14.58 -11.84
CA ARG A 55 -2.11 -13.65 -11.71
C ARG A 55 -2.56 -12.31 -11.12
N PHE A 56 -3.69 -11.77 -11.58
CA PHE A 56 -4.18 -10.48 -11.11
C PHE A 56 -4.57 -10.54 -9.63
N TRP A 57 -5.28 -11.60 -9.22
CA TRP A 57 -5.56 -11.86 -7.80
C TRP A 57 -4.28 -11.95 -6.95
N THR A 58 -3.26 -12.66 -7.45
CA THR A 58 -1.97 -12.78 -6.76
C THR A 58 -1.30 -11.42 -6.57
N LEU A 59 -1.33 -10.55 -7.59
CA LEU A 59 -0.72 -9.22 -7.50
C LEU A 59 -1.39 -8.34 -6.44
N ILE A 60 -2.72 -8.40 -6.32
CA ILE A 60 -3.47 -7.69 -5.28
C ILE A 60 -3.03 -8.17 -3.88
N HIS A 61 -2.90 -9.48 -3.69
CA HIS A 61 -2.47 -10.06 -2.43
C HIS A 61 -1.02 -9.68 -2.07
N GLU A 62 -0.11 -9.69 -3.05
CA GLU A 62 1.29 -9.30 -2.83
C GLU A 62 1.44 -7.82 -2.50
N LEU A 63 0.63 -6.94 -3.11
CA LEU A 63 0.58 -5.52 -2.75
C LEU A 63 0.18 -5.33 -1.29
N TYR A 64 -0.93 -5.96 -0.87
CA TYR A 64 -1.39 -5.92 0.51
C TYR A 64 -0.31 -6.43 1.48
N SER A 65 0.26 -7.59 1.17
CA SER A 65 1.28 -8.23 2.00
C SER A 65 2.56 -7.40 2.10
N ALA A 66 2.97 -6.72 1.01
CA ALA A 66 4.13 -5.83 1.02
C ALA A 66 3.90 -4.59 1.90
N ALA A 67 2.69 -4.01 1.85
CA ALA A 67 2.30 -2.90 2.70
C ALA A 67 2.32 -3.30 4.19
N GLU A 68 1.69 -4.43 4.54
CA GLU A 68 1.69 -4.96 5.91
C GLU A 68 3.10 -5.23 6.43
N ARG A 69 3.96 -5.89 5.63
CA ARG A 69 5.37 -6.10 6.02
C ARG A 69 6.12 -4.79 6.23
N THR A 70 5.80 -3.76 5.45
CA THR A 70 6.38 -2.42 5.62
C THR A 70 5.95 -1.82 6.95
N LEU A 71 4.65 -1.79 7.25
CA LEU A 71 4.12 -1.32 8.52
C LEU A 71 4.72 -2.08 9.72
N MET A 72 4.83 -3.41 9.63
CA MET A 72 5.46 -4.22 10.68
C MET A 72 6.93 -3.83 10.93
N ARG A 73 7.70 -3.54 9.87
CA ARG A 73 9.09 -3.11 10.01
C ARG A 73 9.20 -1.71 10.62
N LEU A 74 8.30 -0.81 10.24
CA LEU A 74 8.26 0.55 10.77
C LEU A 74 7.79 0.59 12.24
N ASN A 75 6.85 -0.28 12.62
CA ASN A 75 6.27 -0.36 13.96
C ASN A 75 7.08 -1.23 14.92
N ARG A 76 8.14 -1.89 14.44
CA ARG A 76 9.00 -2.71 15.29
C ARG A 76 9.71 -1.79 16.30
N PRO A 77 9.52 -1.98 17.62
CA PRO A 77 10.30 -1.24 18.60
C PRO A 77 11.78 -1.54 18.39
N GLU A 78 12.62 -0.51 18.53
CA GLU A 78 14.07 -0.71 18.56
C GLU A 78 14.37 -1.75 19.64
N ARG A 79 15.02 -2.85 19.24
CA ARG A 79 15.55 -3.77 20.25
C ARG A 79 16.64 -3.02 20.99
N PRO A 80 16.62 -2.97 22.34
CA PRO A 80 17.77 -2.49 23.08
C PRO A 80 18.97 -3.37 22.69
N GLN A 81 20.06 -2.73 22.27
CA GLN A 81 21.35 -3.38 22.04
C GLN A 81 22.05 -3.60 23.38
#